data_AF-A0AAD4IX27-F1
#
_entry.id   AF-A0AAD4IX27-F1
#
_cell.length_a   1.000
_cell.length_b   1.000
_cell.length_c   1.000
_cell.angle_alpha   90.00
_cell.angle_beta   90.00
_cell.angle_gamma   90.00
#
_symmetry.space_group_name_H-M   'P 1'
#
loop_
_entity.id
_entity.type
_entity.pdbx_description
1 polymer ?
#
loop_
_entity_poly.entity_id
_entity_poly.type
_entity_poly.pdbx_seq_one_letter_code
_entity_poly.pdbx_strand_id
1 'polypeptide(L)'
;MNPSKIQKKRLSQEQVRILEASFDAGKKLEPERKFQLARDLNVPPRQIAIWYQNKRARWKNQSLELDYGGIQVQLEAALAGKRELQKEVDMLRVELKRAQDMLFGFTQACTAAATATTTVTGGNAPLVSSLSSCCDEGAGSSSLNDDVGCSANWPNVEDLYACLRDKNVQFRTDYWV
;
A
#
# COMPACT_ATOMS: atom_id res chain seq x y z
N MET A 1 -11.79 9.84 60.86
CA MET A 1 -11.61 10.55 59.57
C MET A 1 -12.19 9.69 58.47
N ASN A 2 -13.23 10.16 57.79
CA ASN A 2 -13.93 9.40 56.75
C ASN A 2 -13.39 9.84 55.37
N PRO A 3 -12.80 8.97 54.54
CA PRO A 3 -12.39 9.35 53.20
C PRO A 3 -13.65 9.51 52.33
N SER A 4 -14.06 10.76 52.13
CA SER A 4 -15.21 11.14 51.32
C SER A 4 -15.15 10.49 49.94
N LYS A 5 -16.14 9.64 49.65
CA LYS A 5 -16.43 9.08 48.32
C LYS A 5 -16.38 10.22 47.30
N ILE A 6 -15.36 10.25 46.45
CA ILE A 6 -15.28 11.16 45.30
C ILE A 6 -16.42 10.74 44.36
N GLN A 7 -17.57 11.38 44.51
CA GLN A 7 -18.72 11.18 43.64
C GLN A 7 -18.27 11.51 42.23
N LYS A 8 -18.42 10.55 41.31
CA LYS A 8 -18.24 10.72 39.87
C LYS A 8 -19.35 11.65 39.36
N LYS A 9 -19.30 12.94 39.70
CA LYS A 9 -20.18 13.94 39.10
C LYS A 9 -19.71 14.14 37.66
N ARG A 10 -20.61 13.86 36.71
CA ARG A 10 -20.45 14.21 35.29
C ARG A 10 -20.33 15.72 35.20
N LEU A 11 -19.44 16.19 34.32
CA LEU A 11 -19.34 17.62 34.04
C LEU A 11 -20.60 18.05 33.29
N SER A 12 -21.19 19.19 33.66
CA SER A 12 -22.31 19.75 32.91
C SER A 12 -21.89 20.16 31.51
N GLN A 13 -22.85 20.24 30.58
CA GLN A 13 -22.58 20.65 29.21
C GLN A 13 -21.91 22.04 29.14
N GLU A 14 -22.28 22.96 30.04
CA GLU A 14 -21.66 24.28 30.14
C GLU A 14 -20.18 24.19 30.52
N GLN A 15 -19.87 23.40 31.55
CA GLN A 15 -18.49 23.18 31.98
C GLN A 15 -17.66 22.55 30.86
N VAL A 16 -18.22 21.59 30.12
CA VAL A 16 -17.55 20.99 28.96
C VAL A 16 -17.29 22.03 27.89
N ARG A 17 -18.26 22.88 27.53
CA ARG A 17 -18.07 23.94 26.52
C ARG A 17 -16.90 24.87 26.86
N ILE A 18 -16.79 25.30 28.11
CA ILE A 18 -15.70 26.17 28.55
C ILE A 18 -14.35 25.44 28.50
N LEU A 19 -14.32 24.17 28.91
CA LEU A 19 -13.11 23.33 28.81
C LEU A 19 -12.69 23.10 27.35
N GLU A 20 -13.64 22.92 26.44
CA GLU A 20 -13.39 22.78 25.00
C GLU A 20 -12.81 24.06 24.40
N ALA A 21 -13.44 25.21 24.65
CA ALA A 21 -12.90 26.50 24.21
C ALA A 21 -11.48 26.74 24.73
N SER A 22 -11.22 26.40 26.00
CA SER A 22 -9.88 26.49 26.58
C SER A 22 -8.89 25.49 25.99
N PHE A 23 -9.34 24.30 25.58
CA PHE A 23 -8.49 23.29 24.92
C PHE A 23 -8.15 23.69 23.48
N ASP A 24 -9.08 24.32 22.79
CA ASP A 24 -8.86 24.78 21.42
C ASP A 24 -7.89 25.97 21.36
N ALA A 25 -7.94 26.86 22.37
CA ALA A 25 -6.93 27.90 22.54
C ALA A 25 -5.54 27.35 22.93
N GLY A 26 -5.48 26.23 23.66
CA GLY A 26 -4.24 25.63 24.11
C GLY A 26 -4.39 24.13 24.41
N LYS A 27 -3.74 23.29 23.59
CA LYS A 27 -3.83 21.82 23.70
C LYS A 27 -3.12 21.25 24.95
N LYS A 28 -2.27 22.06 25.60
CA LYS A 28 -1.57 21.74 26.85
C LYS A 28 -2.21 22.46 28.02
N LEU A 29 -2.45 21.72 29.10
CA LEU A 29 -3.00 22.27 30.34
C LEU A 29 -1.86 22.78 31.23
N GLU A 30 -1.65 24.09 31.22
CA GLU A 30 -0.68 24.71 32.13
C GLU A 30 -1.20 24.69 33.58
N PRO A 31 -0.31 24.53 34.58
CA PRO A 31 -0.70 24.42 36.00
C PRO A 31 -1.55 25.60 36.47
N GLU A 32 -1.17 26.83 36.10
CA GLU A 32 -1.90 28.05 36.45
C GLU A 32 -3.31 28.04 35.87
N ARG A 33 -3.41 27.74 34.56
CA ARG A 33 -4.70 27.67 33.86
C ARG A 33 -5.61 26.60 34.44
N LYS A 34 -5.07 25.47 34.89
CA LYS A 34 -5.83 24.40 35.57
C LYS A 34 -6.48 24.91 36.85
N PHE A 35 -5.76 25.66 37.68
CA PHE A 35 -6.31 26.21 38.91
C PHE A 35 -7.35 27.29 38.62
N GLN A 36 -7.12 28.14 37.62
CA GLN A 36 -8.11 29.13 37.18
C GLN A 36 -9.42 28.45 36.74
N LEU A 37 -9.34 27.47 35.83
CA LEU A 37 -10.50 26.69 35.39
C LEU A 37 -11.21 25.96 36.54
N ALA A 38 -10.46 25.47 37.53
CA ALA A 38 -11.05 24.80 38.70
C ALA A 38 -11.90 25.76 39.53
N ARG A 39 -11.45 27.01 39.68
CA ARG A 39 -12.18 28.06 40.39
C ARG A 39 -13.41 28.50 39.60
N ASP A 40 -13.24 28.80 38.32
CA ASP A 40 -14.30 29.35 37.47
C ASP A 40 -15.44 28.34 37.25
N LEU A 41 -15.11 27.06 37.08
CA LEU A 41 -16.09 25.99 36.85
C LEU A 41 -16.58 25.34 38.14
N ASN A 42 -15.97 25.68 39.28
CA ASN A 42 -16.16 25.02 40.57
C ASN A 42 -15.99 23.48 40.48
N VAL A 43 -14.99 23.05 39.69
CA VAL A 43 -14.66 21.65 39.41
C VAL A 43 -13.30 21.31 40.05
N PRO A 44 -13.13 20.14 40.69
CA PRO A 44 -11.85 19.74 41.25
C PRO A 44 -10.72 19.76 40.18
N PRO A 45 -9.53 20.31 40.48
CA PRO A 45 -8.42 20.37 39.52
C PRO A 45 -8.04 19.02 38.90
N ARG A 46 -8.25 17.93 39.65
CA ARG A 46 -8.05 16.55 39.18
C ARG A 46 -9.00 16.18 38.04
N GLN A 47 -10.28 16.56 38.12
CA GLN A 47 -11.24 16.26 37.06
C GLN A 47 -10.90 17.02 35.76
N ILE A 48 -10.43 18.27 35.88
CA ILE A 48 -9.95 19.04 34.72
C ILE A 48 -8.73 18.35 34.09
N ALA A 49 -7.78 17.88 34.90
CA ALA A 49 -6.62 17.15 34.40
C ALA A 49 -7.03 15.86 33.64
N ILE A 50 -7.94 15.07 34.21
CA ILE A 50 -8.47 13.84 33.57
C ILE A 50 -9.21 14.19 32.28
N TRP A 51 -10.04 15.24 32.29
CA TRP A 51 -10.77 15.68 31.10
C TRP A 51 -9.81 16.07 29.98
N TYR A 52 -8.75 16.84 30.27
CA TYR A 52 -7.72 17.21 29.29
C TYR A 52 -6.95 15.99 28.77
N GLN A 53 -6.64 15.00 29.62
CA GLN A 53 -6.03 13.74 29.19
C GLN A 53 -6.94 12.99 28.21
N ASN A 54 -8.22 12.85 28.55
CA ASN A 54 -9.21 12.18 27.71
C ASN A 54 -9.43 12.93 26.39
N LYS A 55 -9.53 14.26 26.42
CA LYS A 55 -9.68 15.09 25.21
C LYS A 55 -8.48 14.94 24.28
N ARG A 56 -7.24 14.91 24.82
CA ARG A 56 -6.03 14.62 24.02
C ARG A 56 -6.03 13.21 23.43
N ALA A 57 -6.45 12.20 24.20
CA ALA A 57 -6.55 10.84 23.69
C ALA A 57 -7.56 10.74 22.54
N ARG A 58 -8.75 11.33 22.70
CA ARG A 58 -9.77 11.40 21.64
C ARG A 58 -9.27 12.16 20.41
N TRP A 59 -8.61 13.30 20.61
CA TRP A 59 -8.03 14.07 19.50
C TRP A 59 -6.95 13.29 18.74
N LYS A 60 -6.08 12.58 19.46
CA LYS A 60 -5.06 11.73 18.83
C LYS A 60 -5.70 10.60 18.03
N ASN A 61 -6.72 9.93 18.58
CA ASN A 61 -7.45 8.88 17.86
C ASN A 61 -8.13 9.44 16.62
N GLN A 62 -8.81 10.57 16.72
CA GLN A 62 -9.45 11.22 15.57
C GLN A 62 -8.43 11.61 14.49
N SER A 63 -7.25 12.10 14.87
CA SER A 63 -6.16 12.36 13.92
C SER A 63 -5.73 11.09 13.20
N LEU A 64 -5.52 9.99 13.95
CA LEU A 64 -5.13 8.70 13.38
C LEU A 64 -6.20 8.12 12.45
N GLU A 65 -7.48 8.29 12.78
CA GLU A 65 -8.60 7.88 11.93
C GLU A 65 -8.60 8.65 10.60
N LEU A 66 -8.37 9.96 10.64
CA LEU A 66 -8.25 10.79 9.43
C LEU A 66 -7.02 10.40 8.60
N ASP A 67 -5.88 10.21 9.24
CA ASP A 67 -4.63 9.80 8.59
C ASP A 67 -4.80 8.43 7.92
N TYR A 68 -5.40 7.47 8.63
CA TYR A 68 -5.72 6.15 8.10
C TYR A 68 -6.65 6.23 6.88
N GLY A 69 -7.73 7.02 6.96
CA GLY A 69 -8.62 7.24 5.83
C GLY A 69 -7.90 7.83 4.61
N GLY A 70 -6.99 8.78 4.83
CA GLY A 70 -6.16 9.35 3.76
C GLY A 70 -5.24 8.31 3.11
N ILE A 71 -4.59 7.47 3.90
CA ILE A 71 -3.75 6.37 3.41
C ILE A 71 -4.59 5.35 2.62
N GLN A 72 -5.80 5.06 3.10
CA GLN A 72 -6.72 4.12 2.46
C GLN A 72 -7.10 4.60 1.04
N VAL A 73 -7.45 5.87 0.88
CA VAL A 73 -7.77 6.46 -0.44
C VAL A 73 -6.57 6.40 -1.39
N GLN A 74 -5.37 6.70 -0.89
CA GLN A 74 -4.15 6.62 -1.71
C GLN A 74 -3.86 5.19 -2.17
N LEU A 75 -4.06 4.21 -1.27
CA LEU A 75 -3.91 2.80 -1.60
C LEU A 75 -4.91 2.38 -2.69
N GLU A 76 -6.18 2.74 -2.55
CA GLU A 76 -7.21 2.41 -3.55
C GLU A 76 -6.90 3.01 -4.93
N ALA A 77 -6.41 4.26 -4.96
CA ALA A 77 -5.96 4.90 -6.19
C ALA A 77 -4.77 4.17 -6.82
N ALA A 78 -3.78 3.78 -6.01
CA ALA A 78 -2.61 3.03 -6.49
C ALA A 78 -3.00 1.65 -7.04
N LEU A 79 -3.90 0.92 -6.37
CA LEU A 79 -4.39 -0.37 -6.85
C LEU A 79 -5.22 -0.23 -8.13
N ALA A 80 -6.00 0.84 -8.28
CA ALA A 80 -6.69 1.14 -9.54
C ALA A 80 -5.69 1.38 -10.68
N GLY A 81 -4.65 2.18 -10.45
CA GLY A 81 -3.58 2.41 -11.42
C GLY A 81 -2.84 1.14 -11.80
N LYS A 82 -2.48 0.29 -10.82
CA LYS A 82 -1.86 -1.03 -11.04
C LYS A 82 -2.73 -1.91 -11.95
N ARG A 83 -4.05 -1.97 -11.72
CA ARG A 83 -4.96 -2.75 -12.56
C ARG A 83 -5.01 -2.23 -13.99
N GLU A 84 -4.96 -0.92 -14.20
CA GLU A 84 -4.97 -0.36 -15.54
C GLU A 84 -3.67 -0.67 -16.29
N LEU A 85 -2.52 -0.43 -15.66
CA LEU A 85 -1.22 -0.80 -16.22
C LEU A 85 -1.13 -2.30 -16.53
N GLN A 86 -1.72 -3.16 -15.69
CA GLN A 86 -1.74 -4.59 -15.96
C GLN A 86 -2.53 -4.93 -17.24
N LYS A 87 -3.67 -4.27 -17.48
CA LYS A 87 -4.42 -4.44 -18.73
C LYS A 87 -3.60 -3.97 -19.93
N GLU A 88 -2.94 -2.82 -19.83
CA GLU A 88 -2.08 -2.31 -20.91
C GLU A 88 -0.95 -3.31 -21.22
N VAL A 89 -0.29 -3.84 -20.20
CA VAL A 89 0.75 -4.86 -20.35
C VAL A 89 0.21 -6.10 -21.05
N ASP A 90 -0.98 -6.58 -20.67
CA ASP A 90 -1.57 -7.77 -21.27
C ASP A 90 -2.00 -7.52 -22.73
N MET A 91 -2.52 -6.33 -23.06
CA MET A 91 -2.80 -5.93 -24.44
C MET A 91 -1.51 -5.88 -25.28
N LEU A 92 -0.46 -5.23 -24.77
CA LEU A 92 0.82 -5.12 -25.47
C LEU A 92 1.46 -6.50 -25.69
N ARG A 93 1.32 -7.42 -24.74
CA ARG A 93 1.77 -8.82 -24.90
C ARG A 93 1.02 -9.54 -26.02
N VAL A 94 -0.28 -9.32 -26.15
CA VAL A 94 -1.08 -9.89 -27.24
C VAL A 94 -0.65 -9.30 -28.59
N GLU A 95 -0.43 -7.99 -28.67
CA GLU A 95 0.04 -7.34 -29.90
C GLU A 95 1.45 -7.80 -30.30
N LEU A 96 2.37 -7.88 -29.34
CA LEU A 96 3.72 -8.41 -29.55
C LEU A 96 3.66 -9.83 -30.13
N LYS A 97 2.83 -10.69 -29.54
CA LYS A 97 2.64 -12.07 -30.03
C LYS A 97 2.11 -12.09 -31.46
N ARG A 98 1.10 -11.28 -31.78
CA ARG A 98 0.58 -11.16 -33.16
C ARG A 98 1.65 -10.70 -34.15
N ALA A 99 2.48 -9.73 -33.76
CA ALA A 99 3.58 -9.24 -34.61
C ALA A 99 4.65 -10.33 -34.84
N GLN A 100 4.99 -11.09 -33.78
CA GLN A 100 5.89 -12.24 -33.88
C GLN A 100 5.33 -13.33 -34.79
N ASP A 101 4.05 -13.68 -34.65
CA ASP A 101 3.36 -14.67 -35.48
C ASP A 101 3.35 -14.23 -36.97
N MET A 102 3.08 -12.95 -37.24
CA MET A 102 3.13 -12.40 -38.61
C MET A 102 4.55 -12.45 -39.21
N LEU A 103 5.58 -12.10 -38.44
CA LEU A 103 6.97 -12.15 -38.90
C LEU A 103 7.44 -13.60 -39.17
N PHE A 104 7.04 -14.53 -38.31
CA PHE A 104 7.32 -15.95 -38.49
C PHE A 104 6.64 -16.51 -39.75
N GLY A 105 5.37 -16.17 -39.97
CA GLY A 105 4.63 -16.55 -41.18
C GLY A 105 5.25 -16.01 -42.48
N PHE A 106 5.75 -14.77 -42.45
CA PHE A 106 6.44 -14.16 -43.61
C PHE A 106 7.76 -14.88 -43.95
N THR A 107 8.53 -15.25 -42.92
CA THR A 107 9.81 -15.96 -43.08
C THR A 107 9.60 -17.37 -43.67
N GLN A 108 8.49 -18.03 -43.32
CA GLN A 108 8.14 -19.34 -43.87
C GLN A 108 7.59 -19.26 -45.32
N ALA A 109 6.90 -18.19 -45.69
CA ALA A 109 6.43 -17.96 -47.06
C ALA A 109 7.60 -17.64 -48.03
N CYS A 110 8.59 -16.86 -47.59
CA CYS A 110 9.77 -16.54 -48.41
C CYS A 110 10.70 -17.75 -48.65
N THR A 111 10.78 -18.69 -47.70
CA THR A 111 11.60 -19.91 -47.85
C THR A 111 10.94 -20.98 -48.73
N ALA A 112 9.60 -21.04 -48.76
CA ALA A 112 8.84 -21.92 -49.66
C ALA A 112 8.86 -21.45 -51.13
N ALA A 113 8.84 -20.14 -51.39
CA ALA A 113 8.94 -19.59 -52.76
C ALA A 113 10.33 -19.83 -53.38
N ALA A 114 11.39 -19.85 -52.58
CA ALA A 114 12.76 -20.15 -53.04
C ALA A 114 12.96 -21.63 -53.45
N THR A 115 12.09 -22.55 -53.04
CA THR A 115 12.19 -23.98 -53.38
C THR A 115 11.44 -24.36 -54.67
N ALA A 116 10.59 -23.48 -55.21
CA ALA A 116 9.75 -23.78 -56.38
C ALA A 116 10.37 -23.43 -57.74
N THR A 117 11.57 -22.84 -57.79
CA THR A 117 12.22 -22.47 -59.06
C THR A 117 13.65 -23.02 -59.14
N THR A 118 13.82 -24.32 -59.40
CA THR A 118 14.99 -24.84 -60.15
C THR A 118 14.67 -26.24 -60.68
N THR A 119 14.12 -26.33 -61.88
CA THR A 119 14.27 -27.50 -62.76
C THR A 119 14.58 -27.03 -64.18
N VAL A 120 15.83 -26.61 -64.43
CA VAL A 120 16.53 -26.82 -65.72
C VAL A 120 18.04 -26.94 -65.42
N THR A 121 18.52 -28.18 -65.49
CA THR A 121 19.83 -28.66 -66.01
C THR A 121 21.08 -27.77 -65.90
N GLY A 122 22.10 -28.28 -65.19
CA GLY A 122 23.51 -27.88 -65.35
C GLY A 122 24.26 -27.83 -64.02
N GLY A 123 25.29 -28.68 -63.85
CA GLY A 123 25.91 -28.98 -62.55
C GLY A 123 26.65 -27.84 -61.85
N ASN A 124 26.64 -27.88 -60.51
CA ASN A 124 27.83 -27.92 -59.64
C ASN A 124 27.38 -27.95 -58.17
N ALA A 125 28.05 -28.79 -57.37
CA ALA A 125 27.75 -29.04 -55.96
C ALA A 125 28.10 -27.85 -55.05
N PRO A 126 27.39 -27.63 -53.91
CA PRO A 126 27.74 -26.57 -52.98
C PRO A 126 28.79 -27.08 -51.97
N LEU A 127 29.98 -26.49 -52.00
CA LEU A 127 30.99 -26.67 -50.97
C LEU A 127 30.69 -25.73 -49.79
N VAL A 128 30.49 -26.38 -48.64
CA VAL A 128 30.38 -25.81 -47.30
C VAL A 128 31.39 -24.69 -47.05
N SER A 129 30.89 -23.51 -46.69
CA SER A 129 31.70 -22.40 -46.20
C SER A 129 31.95 -22.58 -44.72
N SER A 130 33.16 -23.02 -44.37
CA SER A 130 33.71 -22.91 -43.03
C SER A 130 35.09 -22.28 -43.12
N LEU A 131 35.23 -21.04 -42.64
CA LEU A 131 36.51 -20.57 -42.13
C LEU A 131 36.28 -20.03 -40.71
N SER A 132 36.83 -20.82 -39.81
CA SER A 132 37.05 -20.60 -38.39
C SER A 132 38.01 -19.44 -38.17
N SER A 133 37.65 -18.53 -37.26
CA SER A 133 38.64 -17.69 -36.56
C SER A 133 38.25 -17.65 -35.09
N CYS A 134 39.13 -18.23 -34.29
CA CYS A 134 39.10 -18.42 -32.85
C CYS A 134 39.26 -17.11 -32.06
N CYS A 135 38.65 -17.05 -30.87
CA CYS A 135 39.09 -16.27 -29.71
C CYS A 135 38.64 -16.99 -28.42
N ASP A 136 39.45 -16.82 -27.38
CA ASP A 136 39.81 -17.73 -26.30
C ASP A 136 38.90 -17.69 -25.04
N GLU A 137 39.13 -18.67 -24.17
CA GLU A 137 38.47 -18.96 -22.89
C GLU A 137 38.60 -17.84 -21.84
N GLY A 138 37.58 -17.72 -20.97
CA GLY A 138 37.60 -16.74 -19.89
C GLY A 138 36.51 -16.92 -18.84
N ALA A 139 36.73 -17.88 -17.95
CA ALA A 139 36.35 -17.87 -16.53
C ALA A 139 34.87 -17.93 -16.13
N GLY A 140 34.52 -19.10 -15.56
CA GLY A 140 33.90 -19.15 -14.24
C GLY A 140 32.39 -19.24 -14.20
N SER A 141 31.86 -20.47 -14.15
CA SER A 141 30.60 -20.70 -13.43
C SER A 141 30.71 -21.99 -12.63
N SER A 142 31.02 -21.81 -11.34
CA SER A 142 30.85 -22.83 -10.32
C SER A 142 29.41 -23.32 -10.28
N SER A 143 29.25 -24.64 -10.34
CA SER A 143 28.04 -25.34 -9.90
C SER A 143 27.67 -24.91 -8.48
N LEU A 144 26.49 -24.31 -8.33
CA LEU A 144 25.64 -24.51 -7.17
C LEU A 144 24.22 -24.65 -7.68
N ASN A 145 23.77 -25.91 -7.71
CA ASN A 145 22.34 -26.21 -7.71
C ASN A 145 21.85 -25.86 -6.30
N ASP A 146 21.01 -24.84 -6.19
CA ASP A 146 20.08 -24.70 -5.06
C ASP A 146 18.69 -24.46 -5.63
N ASP A 147 18.03 -25.59 -5.91
CA ASP A 147 16.59 -25.69 -5.88
C ASP A 147 16.17 -25.70 -4.40
N VAL A 148 15.86 -24.52 -3.85
CA VAL A 148 15.10 -24.40 -2.60
C VAL A 148 14.04 -23.35 -2.83
N GLY A 149 12.82 -23.85 -2.99
CA GLY A 149 11.62 -23.04 -3.06
C GLY A 149 11.54 -22.05 -1.89
N CYS A 150 11.35 -20.79 -2.24
CA CYS A 150 10.48 -19.91 -1.50
C CYS A 150 9.52 -19.29 -2.50
N SER A 151 8.59 -20.11 -2.98
CA SER A 151 7.24 -19.61 -3.23
C SER A 151 6.66 -19.20 -1.87
N ALA A 152 7.18 -18.12 -1.31
CA ALA A 152 6.34 -17.25 -0.52
C ALA A 152 5.37 -16.68 -1.55
N ASN A 153 4.25 -17.37 -1.76
CA ASN A 153 3.02 -16.71 -2.16
C ASN A 153 2.78 -15.65 -1.08
N TRP A 154 3.42 -14.49 -1.25
CA TRP A 154 3.05 -13.32 -0.51
C TRP A 154 1.58 -13.12 -0.85
N PRO A 155 0.67 -13.22 0.12
CA PRO A 155 -0.74 -13.13 -0.20
C PRO A 155 -0.95 -11.85 -0.98
N ASN A 156 -1.73 -11.96 -2.05
CA ASN A 156 -1.99 -10.85 -2.96
C ASN A 156 -2.31 -9.62 -2.10
N VAL A 157 -1.62 -8.50 -2.34
CA VAL A 157 -1.79 -7.29 -1.51
C VAL A 157 -3.27 -6.88 -1.49
N GLU A 158 -4.01 -7.17 -2.56
CA GLU A 158 -5.46 -7.07 -2.64
C GLU A 158 -6.22 -8.01 -1.67
N ASP A 159 -5.78 -9.26 -1.46
CA ASP A 159 -6.41 -10.23 -0.54
C ASP A 159 -6.14 -9.90 0.93
N LEU A 160 -4.92 -9.44 1.25
CA LEU A 160 -4.60 -8.91 2.57
C LEU A 160 -5.45 -7.68 2.90
N TYR A 161 -5.63 -6.78 1.93
CA TYR A 161 -6.41 -5.57 2.07
C TYR A 161 -7.92 -5.85 2.15
N ALA A 162 -8.44 -6.84 1.43
CA ALA A 162 -9.83 -7.28 1.53
C ALA A 162 -10.17 -7.70 2.97
N CYS A 163 -9.26 -8.39 3.66
CA CYS A 163 -9.43 -8.83 5.05
C CYS A 163 -9.38 -7.67 6.07
N LEU A 164 -8.71 -6.55 5.75
CA LEU A 164 -8.71 -5.35 6.59
C LEU A 164 -9.99 -4.51 6.43
N ARG A 165 -10.66 -4.61 5.29
CA ARG A 165 -11.89 -3.86 4.97
C ARG A 165 -13.07 -4.22 5.90
N ASP A 166 -13.10 -5.45 6.40
CA ASP A 166 -14.18 -5.95 7.26
C ASP A 166 -14.03 -5.55 8.75
N LYS A 167 -12.87 -4.99 9.13
CA LYS A 167 -12.66 -4.43 10.47
C LYS A 167 -12.95 -2.94 10.46
N ASN A 168 -14.14 -2.55 9.98
CA ASN A 168 -14.68 -1.23 10.28
C ASN A 168 -15.02 -1.18 11.77
N VAL A 169 -14.02 -0.86 12.59
CA VAL A 169 -14.21 -0.75 14.02
C VAL A 169 -14.90 0.58 14.28
N GLN A 170 -16.23 0.53 14.29
CA GLN A 170 -17.08 1.55 14.87
C GLN A 170 -16.80 1.57 16.38
N PHE A 171 -15.68 2.17 16.81
CA PHE A 171 -15.42 2.44 18.21
C PHE A 171 -16.34 3.57 18.65
N ARG A 172 -17.52 3.14 19.06
CA ARG A 172 -18.60 3.87 19.71
C ARG A 172 -18.03 4.94 20.65
N THR A 173 -18.16 6.21 20.25
CA THR A 173 -17.69 7.38 21.01
C THR A 173 -18.59 7.75 22.19
N ASP A 174 -19.57 6.91 22.55
CA ASP A 174 -20.65 7.26 23.48
C ASP A 174 -20.40 6.96 24.96
N TYR A 175 -19.24 6.44 25.35
CA TYR A 175 -18.98 6.20 26.77
C TYR A 175 -18.20 7.37 27.38
N TRP A 176 -18.83 7.95 28.42
CA TRP A 176 -18.37 9.06 29.26
C TRP A 176 -18.63 10.47 28.70
N VAL A 177 -19.91 10.80 28.50
CA VAL A 177 -20.45 12.04 29.09
C VAL A 177 -20.69 11.76 30.57
#